data_AF-A0A533I0Y9-F1
#
_entry.id   AF-A0A533I0Y9-F1
#
_cell.length_a   1.000
_cell.length_b   1.000
_cell.length_c   1.000
_cell.angle_alpha   90.00
_cell.angle_beta   90.00
_cell.angle_gamma   90.00
#
_symmetry.space_group_name_H-M   'P 1'
#
loop_
_entity.id
_entity.type
_entity.pdbx_description
1 polymer ?
#
loop_
_entity_poly.entity_id
_entity_poly.type
_entity_poly.pdbx_seq_one_letter_code
_entity_poly.pdbx_strand_id
1 'polypeptide(L)' 'MDAISRDEGVLVVACCNHPELVDPAVLRPGRFDLKISVSLPDAATIFGILNTNLQATFTDDTLRILGRQAV' A
#
# COMPACT_ATOMS: atom_id res chain seq x y z
N MET A 1 -0.90 22.86 2.11
CA MET A 1 0.31 22.03 2.32
C MET A 1 1.53 22.88 2.60
N ASP A 2 1.73 23.95 1.84
CA ASP A 2 2.93 24.81 1.91
C ASP A 2 3.19 25.47 3.28
N ALA A 3 2.19 25.58 4.16
CA ALA A 3 2.35 26.04 5.54
C ALA A 3 2.78 24.92 6.50
N ILE A 4 2.27 23.69 6.29
CA ILE A 4 2.54 22.52 7.14
C ILE A 4 3.89 21.89 6.79
N SER A 5 4.31 21.96 5.52
CA SER A 5 5.61 21.45 5.07
C SER A 5 6.81 22.27 5.55
N ARG A 6 6.58 23.42 6.21
CA ARG A 6 7.63 24.29 6.77
C ARG A 6 7.91 24.01 8.24
N ASP A 7 7.05 23.26 8.91
CA ASP A 7 7.27 22.87 10.29
C ASP A 7 8.19 21.64 10.32
N GLU A 8 9.35 21.80 10.95
CA GLU A 8 10.30 20.70 11.11
C GLU A 8 9.65 19.53 11.88
N GLY A 9 9.88 18.31 11.41
CA GLY A 9 9.39 17.08 12.04
C GLY A 9 7.99 16.63 11.62
N VAL A 10 7.32 17.32 10.69
CA VAL A 10 6.01 16.88 10.17
C VAL A 10 6.18 16.10 8.86
N LEU A 11 5.68 14.85 8.84
CA LEU A 11 5.58 14.03 7.63
C LEU A 11 4.12 13.92 7.20
N VAL A 12 3.82 14.24 5.93
CA VAL A 12 2.48 14.11 5.37
C VAL A 12 2.40 12.87 4.48
N VAL A 13 1.47 11.96 4.78
CA VAL A 13 1.20 10.75 4.01
C VAL A 13 -0.22 10.80 3.46
N ALA A 14 -0.40 10.41 2.21
CA ALA A 14 -1.72 10.25 1.59
C ALA A 14 -1.78 8.96 0.78
N CYS A 15 -2.99 8.41 0.68
CA CYS A 15 -3.30 7.24 -0.12
C CYS A 15 -4.42 7.60 -1.11
N CYS A 16 -4.29 7.16 -2.36
CA CYS A 16 -5.27 7.43 -3.39
C CYS A 16 -5.38 6.21 -4.33
N ASN A 17 -6.62 5.76 -4.58
CA ASN A 17 -6.89 4.66 -5.51
C ASN A 17 -7.03 5.14 -6.97
N HIS A 18 -7.24 6.44 -7.17
CA HIS A 18 -7.46 7.08 -8.48
C HIS A 18 -6.54 8.30 -8.63
N PRO A 19 -5.21 8.11 -8.75
CA PRO A 19 -4.23 9.20 -8.80
C PRO A 19 -4.46 10.19 -9.94
N GLU A 20 -5.13 9.78 -11.01
CA GLU A 20 -5.52 10.59 -12.16
C GLU A 20 -6.59 11.64 -11.84
N LEU A 21 -7.37 11.44 -10.77
CA LEU A 21 -8.40 12.38 -10.33
C LEU A 21 -7.86 13.42 -9.33
N VAL A 22 -6.61 13.29 -8.90
CA VAL A 22 -5.99 14.20 -7.94
C VAL A 22 -5.67 15.53 -8.63
N ASP A 23 -5.97 16.64 -7.95
CA ASP A 23 -5.63 17.98 -8.44
C ASP A 23 -4.12 18.08 -8.74
N PRO A 24 -3.73 18.40 -9.99
CA PRO A 24 -2.33 18.55 -10.39
C PRO A 24 -1.52 19.53 -9.53
N ALA A 25 -2.18 20.51 -8.90
CA ALA A 25 -1.53 21.45 -8.00
C ALA A 25 -0.89 20.73 -6.80
N VAL A 26 -1.51 19.67 -6.28
CA VAL A 26 -1.00 18.94 -5.10
C VAL A 26 0.17 18.03 -5.46
N LEU A 27 0.30 17.67 -6.73
CA LEU A 27 1.38 16.84 -7.27
C LEU A 27 2.65 17.61 -7.66
N ARG A 28 2.64 18.95 -7.49
CA ARG A 28 3.78 19.82 -7.77
C ARG A 28 4.89 19.60 -6.73
N PRO A 29 6.16 19.85 -7.09
CA PRO A 29 7.29 19.78 -6.16
C PRO A 29 7.07 20.57 -4.87
N GLY A 30 7.48 20.02 -3.73
CA GLY A 30 7.30 20.57 -2.39
C GLY A 30 5.99 20.16 -1.69
N ARG A 31 5.23 19.21 -2.27
CA ARG A 31 3.96 18.69 -1.72
C ARG A 31 4.01 17.17 -1.66
N PHE A 32 3.27 16.45 -2.51
CA PHE A 32 3.38 15.00 -2.62
C PHE A 32 4.47 14.60 -3.62
N ASP A 33 5.71 14.78 -3.19
CA ASP A 33 6.90 14.56 -4.02
C ASP A 33 7.19 13.07 -4.19
N LEU A 34 7.10 12.30 -3.09
CA LEU A 34 7.29 10.86 -3.10
C LEU A 34 5.99 10.15 -3.47
N LYS A 35 6.03 9.38 -4.57
CA LYS A 35 4.90 8.61 -5.08
C LYS A 35 5.27 7.14 -5.06
N ILE A 36 4.56 6.37 -4.24
CA ILE A 36 4.75 4.92 -4.13
C ILE A 36 3.49 4.26 -4.71
N SER A 37 3.68 3.44 -5.75
CA SER A 37 2.61 2.62 -6.30
C SER A 37 2.55 1.29 -5.56
N VAL A 38 1.34 0.89 -5.17
CA VAL A 38 1.08 -0.42 -4.57
C VAL A 38 0.40 -1.29 -5.63
N SER A 39 1.12 -2.28 -6.13
CA SER A 39 0.58 -3.27 -7.06
C SER A 39 -0.27 -4.31 -6.34
N LEU A 40 -1.06 -5.07 -7.09
CA LEU A 40 -1.71 -6.26 -6.57
C LEU A 40 -0.64 -7.23 -6.00
N PRO A 41 -0.94 -7.91 -4.88
CA PRO A 41 -0.01 -8.84 -4.27
C PRO A 41 0.20 -10.07 -5.16
N ASP A 42 1.41 -10.60 -5.17
CA ASP A 42 1.70 -11.89 -5.81
C ASP A 42 1.31 -13.06 -4.89
N ALA A 43 1.43 -14.30 -5.41
CA ALA A 43 1.02 -15.48 -4.66
C ALA A 43 1.80 -15.65 -3.34
N ALA A 44 3.07 -15.23 -3.32
CA ALA A 44 3.91 -15.27 -2.12
C ALA A 44 3.44 -14.26 -1.07
N THR A 45 3.10 -13.04 -1.50
CA THR A 45 2.55 -11.98 -0.65
C THR A 45 1.17 -12.37 -0.12
N ILE A 46 0.29 -12.91 -0.97
CA ILE A 46 -1.02 -13.42 -0.55
C ILE A 46 -0.83 -14.53 0.49
N PHE A 47 0.06 -15.49 0.26
CA PHE A 47 0.38 -16.51 1.26
C PHE A 47 0.84 -15.89 2.59
N GLY A 48 1.73 -14.88 2.56
CA GLY A 48 2.18 -14.19 3.77
C GLY A 48 1.04 -13.49 4.53
N ILE A 49 0.12 -12.83 3.80
CA ILE A 49 -1.08 -12.21 4.37
C ILE A 49 -1.96 -13.29 5.02
N LEU A 50 -2.24 -14.38 4.30
CA LEU A 50 -3.07 -15.47 4.79
C LEU A 50 -2.45 -16.14 6.00
N ASN A 51 -1.15 -16.43 5.97
CA ASN A 51 -0.44 -17.05 7.10
C ASN A 51 -0.48 -16.16 8.35
N THR A 52 -0.26 -14.85 8.19
CA THR A 52 -0.32 -13.91 9.33
C THR A 52 -1.71 -13.90 9.99
N ASN A 53 -2.78 -13.93 9.19
CA ASN A 53 -4.14 -13.74 9.69
C ASN A 53 -4.87 -15.06 10.02
N LEU A 54 -4.51 -16.18 9.40
CA LEU A 54 -5.29 -17.41 9.40
C LEU A 54 -4.52 -18.67 9.86
N GLN A 55 -3.23 -18.54 10.24
CA GLN A 55 -2.42 -19.66 10.73
C GLN A 55 -3.01 -20.45 11.91
N ALA A 56 -3.90 -19.82 12.71
CA ALA A 56 -4.55 -20.49 13.83
C ALA A 56 -5.68 -21.45 13.39
N THR A 57 -6.20 -21.28 12.17
CA THR A 57 -7.37 -22.03 11.67
C THR A 57 -6.99 -23.01 10.56
N PHE A 58 -5.97 -22.69 9.75
CA PHE A 58 -5.60 -23.48 8.58
C PHE A 58 -4.13 -23.89 8.63
N THR A 59 -3.81 -24.99 7.94
CA THR A 59 -2.43 -25.47 7.79
C THR A 59 -1.66 -24.65 6.75
N ASP A 60 -0.33 -24.56 6.92
CA ASP A 60 0.58 -23.84 6.01
C ASP A 60 0.38 -24.27 4.54
N ASP A 61 0.30 -25.58 4.28
CA ASP A 61 0.08 -26.13 2.95
C ASP A 61 -1.23 -25.64 2.32
N THR A 62 -2.30 -25.57 3.12
CA THR A 62 -3.60 -25.07 2.66
C THR A 62 -3.51 -23.59 2.28
N LEU A 63 -2.84 -22.78 3.11
CA LEU A 63 -2.67 -21.36 2.87
C LEU A 63 -1.80 -21.10 1.64
N ARG A 64 -0.77 -21.93 1.38
CA ARG A 64 0.02 -21.87 0.15
C ARG A 64 -0.79 -22.19 -1.10
N ILE A 65 -1.67 -23.19 -1.03
CA ILE A 65 -2.55 -23.55 -2.15
C ILE A 65 -3.50 -22.38 -2.44
N LEU A 66 -4.15 -21.82 -1.42
CA LEU A 66 -5.04 -20.66 -1.57
C LEU A 66 -4.31 -19.44 -2.15
N GLY A 67 -3.10 -19.17 -1.67
CA GLY A 67 -2.27 -18.07 -2.20
C GLY A 67 -1.95 -18.22 -3.68
N ARG A 68 -1.74 -19.44 -4.17
CA ARG A 68 -1.52 -19.71 -5.61
C ARG A 68 -2.78 -19.62 -6.46
N GLN A 69 -3.95 -19.93 -5.89
CA GLN A 69 -5.24 -19.90 -6.59
C GLN A 69 -5.85 -18.50 -6.68
N ALA A 70 -5.42 -17.58 -5.82
CA ALA A 70 -5.95 -16.21 -5.75
C ALA A 70 -5.31 -15.23 -6.76
N VAL A 71 -4.33 -15.69 -7.55
CA VAL A 71 -3.61 -14.90 -8.56
C VAL A 71 -4.06 -15.29 -9.96
#